data_AF-A0A1C5PSJ0-F1
#
_entry.id   AF-A0A1C5PSJ0-F1
#
_cell.length_a   1.000
_cell.length_b   1.000
_cell.length_c   1.000
_cell.angle_alpha   90.00
_cell.angle_beta   90.00
_cell.angle_gamma   90.00
#
_symmetry.space_group_name_H-M   'P 1'
#
loop_
_entity.id
_entity.type
_entity.pdbx_description
1 polymer ?
#
loop_
_entity_poly.entity_id
_entity_poly.type
_entity_poly.pdbx_seq_one_letter_code
_entity_poly.pdbx_strand_id
1 'polypeptide(L)'
;MAKPIRANETRNARVIRVIETKTVVGLGVPSDPVREVTQYWGMDGHPLAKADEFLDCYNAEHDAELMEKAISEYEEKTQHRHM
;
A
#
# COMPACT_ATOMS: atom_id res chain seq x y z
N MET A 1 1.27 3.71 30.62
CA MET A 1 1.87 3.75 29.26
C MET A 1 1.11 2.77 28.39
N ALA A 2 0.64 3.18 27.21
CA ALA A 2 -0.07 2.28 26.30
C ALA A 2 0.93 1.36 25.60
N LYS A 3 0.70 0.04 25.67
CA LYS A 3 1.51 -0.97 25.01
C LYS A 3 1.33 -0.85 23.49
N PRO A 4 2.38 -0.83 22.65
CA PRO A 4 2.22 -0.78 21.21
C PRO A 4 1.44 -2.02 20.74
N ILE A 5 0.31 -1.79 20.08
CA ILE A 5 -0.47 -2.84 19.45
C ILE A 5 0.28 -3.22 18.18
N ARG A 6 0.95 -4.38 18.17
CA ARG A 6 1.42 -4.97 16.92
C ARG A 6 0.19 -5.19 16.03
N ALA A 7 0.26 -4.75 14.77
CA ALA A 7 -0.74 -5.11 13.77
C ALA A 7 -0.84 -6.64 13.75
N ASN A 8 -1.93 -7.15 14.31
CA ASN A 8 -2.10 -8.59 14.46
C ASN A 8 -2.37 -9.17 13.08
N GLU A 9 -1.81 -10.35 12.84
CA GLU A 9 -1.98 -11.21 11.66
C GLU A 9 -3.44 -11.28 11.18
N THR A 10 -3.65 -11.72 9.92
CA THR A 10 -4.96 -11.83 9.28
C THR A 10 -6.02 -12.41 10.21
N ARG A 11 -6.97 -11.57 10.65
CA ARG A 11 -7.98 -11.94 11.65
C ARG A 11 -9.18 -12.68 11.07
N ASN A 12 -9.42 -12.57 9.78
CA ASN A 12 -10.53 -13.21 9.06
C ASN A 12 -10.17 -13.32 7.57
N ALA A 13 -10.62 -14.40 6.92
CA ALA A 13 -10.60 -14.54 5.47
C ALA A 13 -11.97 -15.03 4.98
N ARG A 14 -12.43 -14.51 3.85
CA ARG A 14 -13.67 -14.93 3.18
C ARG A 14 -13.45 -14.96 1.67
N VAL A 15 -14.02 -15.98 1.01
CA VAL A 15 -14.09 -16.03 -0.45
C VAL A 15 -15.20 -15.09 -0.94
N ILE A 16 -14.86 -14.19 -1.85
CA ILE A 16 -15.80 -13.30 -2.52
C ILE A 16 -15.68 -13.48 -4.03
N ARG A 17 -16.75 -13.16 -4.76
CA ARG A 17 -16.73 -13.08 -6.22
C ARG A 17 -16.44 -11.63 -6.63
N VAL A 18 -15.63 -11.49 -7.67
CA VAL A 18 -15.21 -10.19 -8.21
C VAL A 18 -15.27 -10.25 -9.73
N ILE A 19 -15.31 -9.08 -10.37
CA ILE A 19 -15.03 -8.92 -11.80
C ILE A 19 -13.55 -8.57 -11.93
N GLU A 20 -12.81 -9.34 -12.70
CA GLU A 20 -11.42 -9.04 -13.04
C GLU A 20 -11.37 -8.37 -14.42
N THR A 21 -10.61 -7.28 -14.52
CA THR A 21 -10.30 -6.63 -15.80
C THR A 21 -8.79 -6.48 -15.96
N LYS A 22 -8.30 -6.77 -17.16
CA LYS A 22 -6.92 -6.53 -17.58
C LYS A 22 -6.87 -5.39 -18.57
N THR A 23 -6.11 -4.35 -18.25
CA THR A 23 -6.06 -3.12 -19.04
C THR A 23 -4.61 -2.71 -19.26
N VAL A 24 -4.29 -2.33 -20.49
CA VAL A 24 -2.98 -1.75 -20.82
C VAL A 24 -2.99 -0.26 -20.45
N VAL A 25 -2.00 0.16 -19.66
CA VAL A 25 -1.81 1.53 -19.20
C VAL A 25 -0.39 2.01 -19.49
N GLY A 26 -0.13 3.31 -19.33
CA GLY A 26 1.20 3.92 -19.40
C GLY A 26 1.43 4.75 -20.66
N LEU A 27 2.27 5.78 -20.55
CA LEU A 27 2.64 6.69 -21.65
C LEU A 27 3.77 6.13 -22.55
N GLY A 28 4.46 5.07 -22.13
CA GLY A 28 5.57 4.48 -22.89
C GLY A 28 6.90 5.20 -22.71
N VAL A 29 7.02 6.00 -21.65
CA VAL A 29 8.28 6.62 -21.22
C VAL A 29 8.90 5.83 -20.07
N PRO A 30 10.21 5.94 -19.80
CA PRO A 30 10.84 5.16 -18.73
C PRO A 30 10.22 5.35 -17.34
N SER A 31 9.73 6.55 -17.03
CA SER A 31 9.04 6.84 -15.78
C SER A 31 7.59 6.34 -15.72
N ASP A 32 7.00 5.97 -16.86
CA ASP A 32 5.65 5.43 -16.97
C ASP A 32 5.56 4.46 -18.19
N PRO A 33 6.13 3.25 -18.05
CA PRO A 33 6.18 2.29 -19.13
C PRO A 33 4.79 1.74 -19.44
N VAL A 34 4.57 1.38 -20.71
CA VAL A 34 3.38 0.64 -21.12
C VAL A 34 3.39 -0.74 -20.47
N ARG A 35 2.32 -1.09 -19.76
CA ARG A 35 2.20 -2.35 -19.02
C ARG A 35 0.74 -2.78 -18.86
N GLU A 36 0.52 -4.06 -18.57
CA GLU A 36 -0.79 -4.59 -18.18
C GLU A 36 -1.00 -4.39 -16.68
N VAL A 37 -2.19 -3.91 -16.32
CA VAL A 37 -2.65 -3.78 -14.93
C VAL A 37 -3.88 -4.65 -14.75
N THR A 38 -3.94 -5.33 -13.60
CA THR A 38 -5.12 -6.11 -13.21
C THR A 38 -5.94 -5.30 -12.20
N GLN A 39 -7.25 -5.22 -12.43
CA GLN A 39 -8.18 -4.53 -11.54
C GLN A 39 -9.30 -5.48 -11.12
N TYR A 40 -9.70 -5.37 -9.86
CA TYR A 40 -10.78 -6.14 -9.27
C TYR A 40 -11.92 -5.21 -8.89
N TRP A 41 -13.12 -5.56 -9.33
CA TRP A 41 -14.33 -4.78 -9.11
C TRP A 41 -15.38 -5.61 -8.40
N GLY A 42 -16.21 -4.93 -7.62
CA GLY A 42 -17.45 -5.49 -7.12
C GLY A 42 -18.44 -5.73 -8.26
N MET A 43 -19.40 -6.61 -8.03
CA MET A 43 -20.48 -6.88 -9.00
C MET A 43 -21.40 -5.67 -9.20
N ASP A 44 -21.31 -4.68 -8.32
CA ASP A 44 -21.99 -3.38 -8.36
C ASP A 44 -21.20 -2.31 -9.14
N GLY A 45 -20.02 -2.67 -9.67
CA GLY A 45 -19.17 -1.75 -10.43
C GLY A 45 -18.27 -0.86 -9.56
N HIS A 46 -18.19 -1.06 -8.24
CA HIS A 46 -17.25 -0.32 -7.40
C HIS A 46 -15.84 -0.95 -7.45
N PRO A 47 -14.77 -0.14 -7.52
CA PRO A 47 -13.40 -0.66 -7.51
C PRO A 47 -13.05 -1.24 -6.13
N LEU A 48 -12.43 -2.43 -6.11
CA LEU A 48 -12.01 -3.09 -4.87
C LEU A 48 -10.49 -3.09 -4.71
N ALA A 49 -9.76 -3.39 -5.78
CA ALA A 49 -8.31 -3.43 -5.76
C ALA A 49 -7.74 -3.23 -7.17
N LYS A 50 -6.49 -2.78 -7.22
CA LYS A 50 -5.68 -2.68 -8.44
C LYS A 50 -4.33 -3.32 -8.11
N ALA A 51 -3.89 -4.24 -8.95
CA ALA A 51 -2.55 -4.81 -8.91
C ALA A 51 -1.76 -4.20 -10.07
N ASP A 52 -0.75 -3.42 -9.73
CA ASP A 52 0.10 -2.70 -10.67
C ASP A 52 1.54 -2.83 -10.17
N GLU A 53 2.20 -3.92 -10.57
CA GLU A 53 3.53 -4.30 -10.06
C GLU A 53 4.55 -3.16 -10.14
N PHE A 54 4.45 -2.33 -11.18
CA PHE A 54 5.31 -1.16 -11.34
C PHE A 54 5.04 -0.11 -10.26
N LEU A 55 3.78 0.18 -9.91
CA LEU A 55 3.51 1.12 -8.82
C LEU A 55 3.77 0.50 -7.45
N ASP A 56 3.49 -0.79 -7.28
CA ASP A 56 3.59 -1.47 -6.00
C ASP A 56 5.05 -1.49 -5.49
N CYS A 57 6.04 -1.61 -6.38
CA CYS A 57 7.45 -1.51 -6.00
C CYS A 57 7.88 -0.07 -5.65
N TYR A 58 7.44 0.93 -6.43
CA TYR A 58 7.72 2.35 -6.13
C TYR A 58 7.11 2.80 -4.79
N ASN A 59 5.88 2.37 -4.51
CA ASN A 59 5.21 2.70 -3.25
C ASN A 59 5.90 2.04 -2.06
N ALA A 60 6.32 0.77 -2.18
CA ALA A 60 6.99 0.07 -1.09
C ALA A 60 8.29 0.76 -0.64
N GLU A 61 9.08 1.28 -1.58
CA GLU A 61 10.30 2.04 -1.29
C GLU A 61 9.99 3.38 -0.60
N HIS A 62 9.00 4.11 -1.10
CA HIS A 62 8.60 5.39 -0.53
C HIS A 62 7.97 5.24 0.86
N ASP A 63 7.14 4.22 1.05
CA ASP A 63 6.49 3.90 2.32
C ASP A 63 7.52 3.53 3.39
N ALA A 64 8.61 2.82 3.02
CA ALA A 64 9.71 2.53 3.92
C ALA A 64 10.42 3.81 4.40
N GLU A 65 10.71 4.74 3.48
CA GLU A 65 11.34 6.03 3.81
C GLU A 65 10.46 6.88 4.75
N LEU A 66 9.14 6.91 4.50
CA LEU A 66 8.18 7.59 5.38
C LEU A 66 8.12 6.95 6.76
N MET A 67 8.19 5.62 6.85
CA MET A 67 8.21 4.90 8.11
C MET A 67 9.47 5.22 8.92
N GLU A 68 10.64 5.25 8.28
CA GLU A 68 11.91 5.62 8.94
C GLU A 68 11.86 7.03 9.51
N LYS A 69 11.36 8.00 8.74
CA LYS A 69 11.16 9.38 9.21
C LYS A 69 10.21 9.45 10.39
N ALA A 70 9.06 8.76 10.32
CA ALA A 70 8.08 8.74 11.40
C ALA A 70 8.64 8.14 12.69
N ILE A 71 9.48 7.10 12.59
CA ILE A 71 10.16 6.49 13.73
C ILE A 71 11.16 7.48 14.35
N SER A 72 12.01 8.11 13.52
CA SER A 72 13.00 9.09 13.98
C SER A 72 12.33 10.25 14.73
N GLU A 73 11.28 10.83 14.17
CA GLU A 73 10.53 11.91 14.83
C GLU A 73 9.91 11.50 16.17
N TYR A 74 9.39 10.27 16.24
CA TYR A 74 8.81 9.75 17.48
C TYR A 74 9.88 9.61 18.56
N GLU A 75 11.04 9.04 18.21
CA GLU A 75 12.17 8.86 19.13
C GLU A 75 12.66 10.19 19.71
N GLU A 76 12.86 11.19 18.85
CA GLU A 76 13.23 12.57 19.26
C GLU A 76 12.20 13.17 20.23
N LYS A 77 10.90 13.06 19.92
CA LYS A 77 9.81 13.55 20.77
C LYS A 77 9.76 12.84 22.13
N THR A 78 10.08 11.55 22.19
CA THR A 78 10.15 10.81 23.47
C THR A 78 11.37 11.16 24.33
N GLN A 79 12.52 11.48 23.71
CA GLN A 79 13.71 11.91 24.44
C GLN A 79 13.52 13.29 25.08
N HIS A 80 12.85 14.23 24.40
CA HIS A 80 12.53 15.55 24.98
C HIS A 80 11.50 15.51 26.11
N ARG A 81 10.73 14.42 26.25
CA ARG A 81 9.72 14.27 27.32
C ARG A 81 10.31 13.72 28.64
N HIS A 82 11.58 13.32 28.66
CA HIS A 82 12.26 12.72 29.83
C HIS A 82 13.35 13.61 30.45
N MET A 83 13.42 14.91 30.07
CA MET A 83 14.10 15.97 30.85
C MET A 83 13.05 16.88 31.49
#